data_AF-A0A7W3UII6-F1
#
_entry.id   AF-A0A7W3UII6-F1
#
_cell.length_a   1.000
_cell.length_b   1.000
_cell.length_c   1.000
_cell.angle_alpha   90.00
_cell.angle_beta   90.00
_cell.angle_gamma   90.00
#
_symmetry.space_group_name_H-M   'P 1'
#
loop_
_entity.id
_entity.type
_entity.pdbx_description
1 polymer ?
#
loop_
_entity_poly.entity_id
_entity_poly.type
_entity_poly.pdbx_seq_one_letter_code
_entity_poly.pdbx_strand_id
1 'polypeptide(L)'
;MERKKRYKLYKQRKRWCVLALSFGIISLGLAQNANADETPVSDMPKASVIAESSTNNAQMQTNSGKIAETATSQSQNNPKNEPRNDTPSLSVQPQANDTKDQTPLNGWHQDQSTKQWTYYTNGQTTQGRDYVNLPTINGQGNNWYLVDNGTVLSGVQQWAGTYYYFDPSTYLRVDNNYVQSQWGLWYMFGQDGRIATKVYQWAGTYYYFDPSTYLRVDHNYVQSQWGDWYMFGNDGRIVSGLYDWMGSTYYFDPVTYLKVTNHYLSFNGESHYFDNSGIMQEDPLVRQWKTIINGYANNHHILIALQSQKDGAIHEYASVPGYRLPTASIVKVAILAQLLHNTSGNLNSYQQELARKMIQNSDNNAADILVDRYLGGTSNMQAIYSALGMTQTTPGQGNHWARTLTTATDQLKLLNEIFSNPYSSYLNDQSREYIKSLMGSVSGDQHWGISAGSSQYYLKNGWSAFFAPWTWYVNSIGFIPQGNNDGYSIAVLTDNNLPMSVGVNIIESIARSSKNYI
;
A
#
# COMPACT_ATOMS: atom_id res chain seq x y z
N MET A 1 -23.61 3.08 63.17
CA MET A 1 -24.81 3.29 62.32
C MET A 1 -24.78 2.30 61.17
N GLU A 2 -25.86 1.54 60.96
CA GLU A 2 -25.99 0.62 59.83
C GLU A 2 -26.23 1.37 58.51
N ARG A 3 -25.51 1.02 57.44
CA ARG A 3 -25.79 1.52 56.09
C ARG A 3 -26.92 0.70 55.45
N LYS A 4 -28.17 1.15 55.60
CA LYS A 4 -29.34 0.56 54.90
C LYS A 4 -29.21 0.72 53.37
N LYS A 5 -28.60 -0.28 52.72
CA LYS A 5 -28.55 -0.38 51.24
C LYS A 5 -29.98 -0.43 50.69
N ARG A 6 -30.34 0.54 49.84
CA ARG A 6 -31.64 0.54 49.14
C ARG A 6 -31.46 -0.07 47.76
N TYR A 7 -32.06 -1.23 47.57
CA TYR A 7 -32.17 -1.94 46.30
C TYR A 7 -33.56 -1.68 45.70
N LYS A 8 -33.67 -1.58 44.37
CA LYS A 8 -34.97 -1.54 43.69
C LYS A 8 -35.15 -2.80 42.84
N LEU A 9 -36.16 -3.60 43.16
CA LEU A 9 -36.63 -4.65 42.25
C LEU A 9 -37.34 -4.02 41.05
N TYR A 10 -37.09 -4.55 39.86
CA TYR A 10 -37.87 -4.29 38.65
C TYR A 10 -38.00 -5.60 37.86
N LYS A 11 -38.96 -5.70 36.93
CA LYS A 11 -39.27 -6.97 36.26
C LYS A 11 -38.81 -6.94 34.81
N GLN A 12 -37.96 -7.89 34.41
CA GLN A 12 -37.53 -8.08 33.02
C GLN A 12 -38.19 -9.35 32.47
N ARG A 13 -39.01 -9.18 31.42
CA ARG A 13 -39.98 -10.20 30.96
C ARG A 13 -40.77 -10.78 32.17
N LYS A 14 -40.64 -12.07 32.49
CA LYS A 14 -41.35 -12.70 33.63
C LYS A 14 -40.57 -12.76 34.96
N ARG A 15 -39.29 -12.37 35.03
CA ARG A 15 -38.44 -12.47 36.24
C ARG A 15 -38.16 -11.12 36.90
N TRP A 16 -37.92 -11.10 38.21
CA TRP A 16 -37.52 -9.91 38.95
C TRP A 16 -35.99 -9.78 38.99
N CYS A 17 -35.48 -8.62 38.55
CA CYS A 17 -34.09 -8.18 38.59
C CYS A 17 -33.92 -7.10 39.66
N VAL A 18 -32.68 -6.83 40.08
CA VAL A 18 -32.38 -5.90 41.19
C VAL A 18 -31.36 -4.84 40.75
N LEU A 19 -31.73 -3.57 40.86
CA LEU A 19 -30.81 -2.44 40.68
C LEU A 19 -30.25 -1.98 42.04
N ALA A 20 -28.93 -1.79 42.12
CA ALA A 20 -28.26 -1.17 43.25
C ALA A 20 -28.01 0.31 42.96
N LEU A 21 -28.44 1.21 43.85
CA LEU A 21 -28.26 2.66 43.71
C LEU A 21 -27.11 3.13 44.60
N SER A 22 -26.05 3.65 43.99
CA SER A 22 -24.92 4.31 44.65
C SER A 22 -24.86 5.78 44.23
N PHE A 23 -25.07 6.70 45.18
CA PHE A 23 -25.03 8.14 44.92
C PHE A 23 -23.58 8.65 44.74
N GLY A 24 -23.18 8.86 43.49
CA GLY A 24 -22.32 9.98 43.09
C GLY A 24 -23.20 11.06 42.46
N ILE A 25 -22.83 12.34 42.56
CA ILE A 25 -23.70 13.45 42.15
C ILE A 25 -23.66 13.66 40.63
N ILE A 26 -24.62 13.07 39.92
CA ILE A 26 -25.02 13.48 38.56
C ILE A 26 -26.56 13.43 38.50
N SER A 27 -27.19 14.49 37.99
CA SER A 27 -28.64 14.58 37.81
C SER A 27 -29.08 13.99 36.48
N LEU A 28 -29.89 12.92 36.49
CA LEU A 28 -30.55 12.38 35.30
C LEU A 28 -32.00 12.87 35.20
N GLY A 29 -32.39 13.33 34.01
CA GLY A 29 -33.79 13.38 33.60
C GLY A 29 -34.31 11.98 33.24
N LEU A 30 -35.63 11.80 33.26
CA LEU A 30 -36.27 10.55 32.82
C LEU A 30 -36.51 10.57 31.32
N ALA A 31 -36.09 9.52 30.62
CA ALA A 31 -36.31 9.33 29.19
C ALA A 31 -37.21 8.11 28.92
N GLN A 32 -37.60 7.91 27.65
CA GLN A 32 -38.65 6.95 27.26
C GLN A 32 -38.05 5.68 26.65
N ASN A 33 -38.49 4.51 27.13
CA ASN A 33 -37.89 3.22 26.78
C ASN A 33 -37.97 2.91 25.27
N ALA A 34 -36.83 2.87 24.59
CA ALA A 34 -36.67 2.14 23.34
C ALA A 34 -36.38 0.65 23.65
N ASN A 35 -37.33 -0.24 23.35
CA ASN A 35 -37.11 -1.68 23.47
C ASN A 35 -36.40 -2.22 22.22
N ALA A 36 -35.19 -2.75 22.38
CA ALA A 36 -34.65 -3.74 21.46
C ALA A 36 -35.07 -5.13 21.96
N ASP A 37 -35.94 -5.83 21.22
CA ASP A 37 -36.35 -7.19 21.55
C ASP A 37 -35.60 -8.20 20.68
N GLU A 38 -35.16 -9.30 21.28
CA GLU A 38 -34.31 -10.31 20.62
C GLU A 38 -35.16 -11.39 19.95
N THR A 39 -34.88 -11.70 18.68
CA THR A 39 -35.44 -12.85 17.94
C THR A 39 -34.45 -14.02 17.91
N PRO A 40 -34.70 -15.11 18.67
CA PRO A 40 -33.94 -16.35 18.56
C PRO A 40 -34.63 -17.33 17.59
N VAL A 41 -33.87 -17.87 16.64
CA VAL A 41 -34.24 -19.07 15.86
C VAL A 41 -33.03 -20.01 15.85
N SER A 42 -33.28 -21.31 15.98
CA SER A 42 -32.27 -22.35 16.17
C SER A 42 -31.96 -23.14 14.89
N ASP A 43 -30.95 -24.01 15.02
CA ASP A 43 -30.68 -25.20 14.20
C ASP A 43 -30.07 -25.00 12.79
N MET A 44 -28.77 -25.32 12.71
CA MET A 44 -28.14 -25.90 11.52
C MET A 44 -27.71 -27.35 11.84
N PRO A 45 -27.85 -28.30 10.90
CA PRO A 45 -27.22 -29.62 11.03
C PRO A 45 -25.70 -29.53 10.85
N LYS A 46 -24.97 -30.46 11.47
CA LYS A 46 -23.51 -30.56 11.37
C LYS A 46 -23.09 -31.24 10.06
N ALA A 47 -22.00 -30.75 9.47
CA ALA A 47 -21.14 -31.50 8.55
C ALA A 47 -19.70 -31.51 9.09
N SER A 48 -18.91 -32.51 8.72
CA SER A 48 -17.64 -32.84 9.39
C SER A 48 -16.42 -32.77 8.46
N VAL A 49 -15.33 -32.22 9.00
CA VAL A 49 -13.93 -32.64 8.84
C VAL A 49 -13.47 -33.13 7.44
N ILE A 50 -12.55 -32.38 6.85
CA ILE A 50 -11.25 -32.91 6.38
C ILE A 50 -10.22 -31.78 6.51
N ALA A 51 -8.98 -32.14 6.85
CA ALA A 51 -7.82 -31.25 6.75
C ALA A 51 -6.76 -31.98 5.93
N GLU A 52 -6.21 -31.33 4.91
CA GLU A 52 -5.12 -31.88 4.10
C GLU A 52 -3.89 -30.98 4.20
N SER A 53 -2.78 -31.59 4.60
CA SER A 53 -1.45 -31.02 4.59
C SER A 53 -0.64 -31.62 3.44
N SER A 54 -0.10 -30.78 2.56
CA SER A 54 0.65 -31.20 1.37
C SER A 54 2.10 -30.69 1.40
N THR A 55 2.94 -31.34 2.22
CA THR A 55 4.40 -31.29 2.02
C THR A 55 4.77 -32.05 0.75
N ASN A 56 5.61 -31.47 -0.11
CA ASN A 56 6.33 -32.24 -1.13
C ASN A 56 7.79 -31.77 -1.22
N ASN A 57 8.71 -32.65 -0.84
CA ASN A 57 10.14 -32.54 -1.07
C ASN A 57 10.50 -33.41 -2.28
N ALA A 58 11.36 -32.92 -3.17
CA ALA A 58 12.03 -33.74 -4.17
C ALA A 58 13.52 -33.37 -4.20
N GLN A 59 14.38 -34.34 -3.92
CA GLN A 59 15.84 -34.18 -3.92
C GLN A 59 16.44 -34.67 -5.24
N MET A 60 17.56 -34.08 -5.64
CA MET A 60 18.84 -34.80 -5.85
C MET A 60 19.98 -33.74 -5.88
N GLN A 61 21.03 -33.89 -5.07
CA GLN A 61 22.32 -34.55 -5.38
C GLN A 61 23.10 -33.85 -6.52
N THR A 62 24.42 -33.64 -6.44
CA THR A 62 25.44 -34.58 -5.93
C THR A 62 26.61 -33.99 -5.13
N ASN A 63 27.00 -34.73 -4.07
CA ASN A 63 28.35 -35.07 -3.56
C ASN A 63 29.56 -34.09 -3.57
N SER A 64 30.33 -34.18 -2.48
CA SER A 64 31.59 -33.47 -2.21
C SER A 64 32.86 -34.29 -2.50
N GLY A 65 34.02 -33.62 -2.62
CA GLY A 65 35.36 -34.21 -2.68
C GLY A 65 36.41 -33.17 -3.12
N LYS A 66 36.99 -32.30 -2.27
CA LYS A 66 37.83 -32.47 -1.05
C LYS A 66 39.32 -32.69 -1.41
N ILE A 67 40.24 -32.13 -0.58
CA ILE A 67 41.72 -32.23 -0.61
C ILE A 67 42.38 -31.21 -1.59
N ALA A 68 43.39 -30.40 -1.23
CA ALA A 68 43.93 -30.03 0.11
C ALA A 68 44.72 -28.68 0.05
N GLU A 69 45.23 -28.25 1.20
CA GLU A 69 46.05 -27.05 1.44
C GLU A 69 47.47 -27.15 0.84
N THR A 70 48.21 -26.02 0.78
CA THR A 70 49.51 -25.82 1.49
C THR A 70 50.16 -24.45 1.16
N ALA A 71 50.86 -23.88 2.16
CA ALA A 71 51.90 -22.82 2.09
C ALA A 71 51.55 -21.39 1.62
N THR A 72 51.38 -20.54 2.64
CA THR A 72 51.88 -19.16 2.75
C THR A 72 53.25 -18.85 2.12
N SER A 73 53.43 -17.61 1.64
CA SER A 73 54.48 -16.67 2.14
C SER A 73 54.26 -15.22 1.63
N GLN A 74 54.93 -14.24 2.26
CA GLN A 74 54.74 -12.79 2.09
C GLN A 74 55.96 -12.08 1.45
N SER A 75 55.90 -10.74 1.40
CA SER A 75 56.92 -9.73 0.98
C SER A 75 56.81 -9.31 -0.49
N GLN A 76 56.41 -8.08 -0.84
CA GLN A 76 57.07 -6.77 -0.60
C GLN A 76 58.51 -6.70 -1.10
N ASN A 77 58.78 -5.99 -2.21
CA ASN A 77 59.26 -4.59 -2.15
C ASN A 77 59.37 -3.92 -3.54
N ASN A 78 59.51 -2.59 -3.53
CA ASN A 78 59.72 -1.64 -4.64
C ASN A 78 61.03 -0.86 -4.31
N PRO A 79 61.58 0.12 -5.08
CA PRO A 79 61.37 0.56 -6.48
C PRO A 79 62.70 0.83 -7.27
N LYS A 80 62.60 1.55 -8.42
CA LYS A 80 63.66 2.34 -9.11
C LYS A 80 64.78 1.53 -9.84
N ASN A 81 65.38 1.98 -10.95
CA ASN A 81 65.51 3.32 -11.58
C ASN A 81 65.68 3.22 -13.13
N GLU A 82 65.46 4.33 -13.85
CA GLU A 82 65.93 4.57 -15.25
C GLU A 82 67.36 5.19 -15.24
N PRO A 83 68.16 5.20 -16.33
CA PRO A 83 67.93 6.16 -17.43
C PRO A 83 68.35 5.74 -18.88
N ARG A 84 67.83 6.55 -19.81
CA ARG A 84 68.07 6.71 -21.27
C ARG A 84 69.50 6.56 -21.83
N ASN A 85 69.59 6.28 -23.15
CA ASN A 85 70.32 7.13 -24.10
C ASN A 85 69.76 7.02 -25.55
N ASP A 86 70.25 7.85 -26.48
CA ASP A 86 69.50 8.32 -27.67
C ASP A 86 69.69 7.58 -29.03
N THR A 87 68.84 8.00 -29.98
CA THR A 87 68.67 7.82 -31.45
C THR A 87 69.94 7.84 -32.35
N PRO A 88 69.89 7.55 -33.69
CA PRO A 88 68.72 7.47 -34.61
C PRO A 88 68.66 6.28 -35.62
N SER A 89 67.63 6.33 -36.45
CA SER A 89 67.25 5.46 -37.58
C SER A 89 68.28 5.23 -38.70
N LEU A 90 68.13 4.12 -39.44
CA LEU A 90 68.08 4.13 -40.91
C LEU A 90 67.31 2.92 -41.49
N SER A 91 66.76 3.09 -42.69
CA SER A 91 65.91 2.11 -43.38
C SER A 91 66.71 1.14 -44.26
N VAL A 92 66.37 -0.15 -44.26
CA VAL A 92 66.82 -1.12 -45.27
C VAL A 92 65.63 -1.88 -45.83
N GLN A 93 65.45 -1.82 -47.15
CA GLN A 93 64.41 -2.48 -47.93
C GLN A 93 65.01 -3.69 -48.66
N PRO A 94 64.48 -4.91 -48.48
CA PRO A 94 64.71 -6.00 -49.43
C PRO A 94 63.78 -5.85 -50.65
N GLN A 95 64.32 -6.04 -51.85
CA GLN A 95 63.50 -6.14 -53.07
C GLN A 95 62.79 -7.49 -53.14
N ALA A 96 61.63 -7.53 -53.80
CA ALA A 96 60.89 -8.76 -54.07
C ALA A 96 61.58 -9.61 -55.15
N ASN A 97 61.52 -10.94 -54.99
CA ASN A 97 61.56 -11.92 -56.09
C ASN A 97 61.15 -13.31 -55.60
N ASP A 98 59.85 -13.61 -55.62
CA ASP A 98 59.34 -14.99 -55.78
C ASP A 98 57.88 -14.93 -56.30
N THR A 99 57.70 -14.99 -57.62
CA THR A 99 56.37 -15.00 -58.25
C THR A 99 55.75 -16.39 -58.15
N LYS A 100 54.95 -16.59 -57.11
CA LYS A 100 54.02 -17.72 -56.97
C LYS A 100 52.59 -17.22 -56.99
N ASP A 101 51.68 -18.04 -57.53
CA ASP A 101 50.24 -17.79 -57.54
C ASP A 101 49.67 -17.77 -56.11
N GLN A 102 49.76 -16.61 -55.45
CA GLN A 102 48.94 -16.31 -54.29
C GLN A 102 47.57 -15.86 -54.78
N THR A 103 46.63 -16.81 -54.86
CA THR A 103 45.20 -16.48 -54.89
C THR A 103 44.89 -15.52 -53.75
N PRO A 104 44.39 -14.30 -54.00
CA PRO A 104 44.26 -13.28 -52.96
C PRO A 104 43.38 -13.76 -51.79
N LEU A 105 43.84 -13.48 -50.56
CA LEU A 105 43.10 -13.79 -49.33
C LEU A 105 41.69 -13.17 -49.41
N ASN A 106 40.67 -13.97 -49.11
CA ASN A 106 39.27 -13.63 -49.27
C ASN A 106 38.45 -14.34 -48.20
N GLY A 107 37.64 -13.59 -47.45
CA GLY A 107 36.87 -14.10 -46.33
C GLY A 107 37.59 -13.95 -44.98
N TRP A 108 37.08 -14.66 -43.97
CA TRP A 108 37.60 -14.66 -42.61
C TRP A 108 38.81 -15.59 -42.43
N HIS A 109 39.91 -15.06 -41.92
CA HIS A 109 41.07 -15.83 -41.51
C HIS A 109 41.33 -15.63 -40.01
N GLN A 110 41.63 -16.71 -39.28
CA GLN A 110 42.00 -16.64 -37.87
C GLN A 110 43.52 -16.71 -37.70
N ASP A 111 44.10 -15.79 -36.93
CA ASP A 111 45.49 -15.91 -36.51
C ASP A 111 45.65 -17.07 -35.50
N GLN A 112 46.61 -17.96 -35.75
CA GLN A 112 46.77 -19.16 -34.93
C GLN A 112 47.33 -18.88 -33.53
N SER A 113 47.97 -17.72 -33.31
CA SER A 113 48.58 -17.34 -32.03
C SER A 113 47.66 -16.47 -31.18
N THR A 114 47.03 -15.44 -31.75
CA THR A 114 46.15 -14.48 -31.02
C THR A 114 44.68 -14.90 -31.00
N LYS A 115 44.29 -15.84 -31.88
CA LYS A 115 42.90 -16.28 -32.13
C LYS A 115 41.96 -15.18 -32.65
N GLN A 116 42.48 -14.00 -32.99
CA GLN A 116 41.70 -12.94 -33.63
C GLN A 116 41.33 -13.33 -35.07
N TRP A 117 40.18 -12.83 -35.54
CA TRP A 117 39.70 -13.02 -36.91
C TRP A 117 39.83 -11.73 -37.71
N THR A 118 40.37 -11.82 -38.92
CA THR A 118 40.52 -10.70 -39.85
C THR A 118 39.83 -11.02 -41.17
N TYR A 119 39.03 -10.09 -41.70
CA TYR A 119 38.32 -10.25 -42.96
C TYR A 119 39.08 -9.61 -44.12
N TYR A 120 39.37 -10.42 -45.14
CA TYR A 120 40.06 -9.97 -46.35
C TYR A 120 39.11 -9.92 -47.55
N THR A 121 39.31 -8.94 -48.42
CA THR A 121 38.73 -8.85 -49.76
C THR A 121 39.83 -8.59 -50.77
N ASN A 122 40.07 -9.55 -51.67
CA ASN A 122 41.15 -9.52 -52.66
C ASN A 122 42.54 -9.18 -52.07
N GLY A 123 42.86 -9.76 -50.91
CA GLY A 123 44.11 -9.54 -50.18
C GLY A 123 44.21 -8.22 -49.40
N GLN A 124 43.17 -7.37 -49.44
CA GLN A 124 43.09 -6.12 -48.69
C GLN A 124 42.12 -6.24 -47.51
N THR A 125 42.27 -5.39 -46.50
CA THR A 125 41.31 -5.22 -45.39
C THR A 125 40.64 -3.84 -45.44
N THR A 126 39.53 -3.66 -44.72
CA THR A 126 39.01 -2.30 -44.46
C THR A 126 40.05 -1.47 -43.70
N GLN A 127 39.98 -0.15 -43.79
CA GLN A 127 40.98 0.77 -43.22
C GLN A 127 40.37 1.60 -42.10
N GLY A 128 40.99 1.58 -40.91
CA GLY A 128 40.40 2.17 -39.71
C GLY A 128 39.26 1.33 -39.13
N ARG A 129 38.42 1.97 -38.31
CA ARG A 129 37.34 1.30 -37.56
C ARG A 129 35.99 1.46 -38.26
N ASP A 130 35.31 0.34 -38.49
CA ASP A 130 34.05 0.25 -39.25
C ASP A 130 33.06 -0.70 -38.58
N TYR A 131 31.76 -0.40 -38.68
CA TYR A 131 30.68 -1.35 -38.38
C TYR A 131 30.02 -1.81 -39.68
N VAL A 132 30.28 -3.04 -40.09
CA VAL A 132 30.05 -3.52 -41.47
C VAL A 132 29.32 -4.86 -41.51
N ASN A 133 28.51 -5.03 -42.55
CA ASN A 133 27.86 -6.30 -42.85
C ASN A 133 28.84 -7.22 -43.61
N LEU A 134 29.25 -8.33 -42.99
CA LEU A 134 30.19 -9.30 -43.53
C LEU A 134 29.59 -10.71 -43.45
N PRO A 135 30.07 -11.69 -44.24
CA PRO A 135 29.75 -13.11 -44.05
C PRO A 135 29.93 -13.56 -42.60
N THR A 136 29.12 -14.51 -42.13
CA THR A 136 29.17 -14.98 -40.74
C THR A 136 30.44 -15.79 -40.46
N ILE A 137 31.17 -15.45 -39.38
CA ILE A 137 32.34 -16.21 -38.91
C ILE A 137 31.91 -17.67 -38.63
N ASN A 138 32.50 -18.63 -39.35
CA ASN A 138 32.18 -20.06 -39.30
C ASN A 138 30.69 -20.41 -39.52
N GLY A 139 29.94 -19.59 -40.28
CA GLY A 139 28.51 -19.77 -40.52
C GLY A 139 28.07 -19.55 -41.97
N GLN A 140 26.77 -19.42 -42.17
CA GLN A 140 26.14 -19.05 -43.45
C GLN A 140 25.42 -17.70 -43.33
N GLY A 141 25.19 -17.03 -44.47
CA GLY A 141 24.63 -15.67 -44.49
C GLY A 141 25.59 -14.62 -43.91
N ASN A 142 25.10 -13.41 -43.70
CA ASN A 142 25.88 -12.27 -43.22
C ASN A 142 25.39 -11.76 -41.86
N ASN A 143 26.30 -11.17 -41.10
CA ASN A 143 26.04 -10.48 -39.84
C ASN A 143 26.77 -9.13 -39.80
N TRP A 144 26.43 -8.27 -38.83
CA TRP A 144 27.10 -7.00 -38.62
C TRP A 144 28.19 -7.11 -37.55
N TYR A 145 29.40 -6.67 -37.89
CA TYR A 145 30.60 -6.79 -37.06
C TYR A 145 31.27 -5.42 -36.94
N LEU A 146 31.78 -5.11 -35.74
CA LEU A 146 32.70 -3.98 -35.55
C LEU A 146 34.13 -4.49 -35.81
N VAL A 147 34.82 -3.89 -36.77
CA VAL A 147 36.18 -4.24 -37.15
C VAL A 147 37.11 -3.03 -37.01
N ASP A 148 38.40 -3.29 -36.79
CA ASP A 148 39.48 -2.30 -36.82
C ASP A 148 40.56 -2.82 -37.77
N ASN A 149 40.78 -2.11 -38.88
CA ASN A 149 41.63 -2.50 -39.99
C ASN A 149 41.32 -3.91 -40.56
N GLY A 150 40.04 -4.29 -40.54
CA GLY A 150 39.51 -5.60 -40.94
C GLY A 150 39.49 -6.66 -39.83
N THR A 151 40.13 -6.43 -38.68
CA THR A 151 40.15 -7.37 -37.55
C THR A 151 38.95 -7.15 -36.64
N VAL A 152 38.20 -8.22 -36.32
CA VAL A 152 36.97 -8.13 -35.54
C VAL A 152 37.23 -7.81 -34.06
N LEU A 153 36.35 -6.98 -33.47
CA LEU A 153 36.43 -6.56 -32.08
C LEU A 153 35.38 -7.26 -31.21
N SER A 154 35.71 -7.44 -29.92
CA SER A 154 34.84 -7.98 -28.88
C SER A 154 34.88 -7.16 -27.59
N GLY A 155 33.98 -7.49 -26.65
CA GLY A 155 33.80 -6.79 -25.39
C GLY A 155 33.10 -5.43 -25.54
N VAL A 156 33.24 -4.58 -24.52
CA VAL A 156 32.82 -3.18 -24.57
C VAL A 156 33.74 -2.43 -25.53
N GLN A 157 33.15 -1.79 -26.55
CA GLN A 157 33.87 -1.02 -27.58
C GLN A 157 33.24 0.36 -27.77
N GLN A 158 34.08 1.38 -27.93
CA GLN A 158 33.62 2.71 -28.33
C GLN A 158 33.38 2.74 -29.85
N TRP A 159 32.21 3.24 -30.25
CA TRP A 159 31.80 3.41 -31.64
C TRP A 159 30.72 4.51 -31.74
N ALA A 160 30.67 5.25 -32.86
CA ALA A 160 29.61 6.23 -33.16
C ALA A 160 29.22 7.16 -31.98
N GLY A 161 30.21 7.64 -31.21
CA GLY A 161 30.02 8.57 -30.08
C GLY A 161 29.56 7.95 -28.75
N THR A 162 29.45 6.62 -28.64
CA THR A 162 29.00 5.92 -27.43
C THR A 162 29.70 4.55 -27.29
N TYR A 163 29.26 3.70 -26.36
CA TYR A 163 29.76 2.34 -26.17
C TYR A 163 28.70 1.30 -26.54
N TYR A 164 29.15 0.18 -27.09
CA TYR A 164 28.38 -1.03 -27.41
C TYR A 164 29.12 -2.26 -26.88
N TYR A 165 28.42 -3.39 -26.70
CA TYR A 165 29.04 -4.67 -26.38
C TYR A 165 28.99 -5.63 -27.56
N PHE A 166 30.10 -6.31 -27.82
CA PHE A 166 30.21 -7.37 -28.81
C PHE A 166 30.60 -8.67 -28.12
N ASP A 167 29.76 -9.70 -28.25
CA ASP A 167 29.96 -10.97 -27.55
C ASP A 167 31.31 -11.63 -27.91
N PRO A 168 32.17 -12.01 -26.94
CA PRO A 168 33.49 -12.58 -27.23
C PRO A 168 33.53 -13.92 -27.97
N SER A 169 32.38 -14.62 -28.12
CA SER A 169 32.31 -15.93 -28.80
C SER A 169 31.83 -15.83 -30.24
N THR A 170 30.91 -14.90 -30.51
CA THR A 170 30.21 -14.73 -31.79
C THR A 170 30.54 -13.42 -32.50
N TYR A 171 31.13 -12.47 -31.79
CA TYR A 171 31.43 -11.10 -32.21
C TYR A 171 30.21 -10.25 -32.62
N LEU A 172 29.01 -10.72 -32.28
CA LEU A 172 27.75 -10.01 -32.56
C LEU A 172 27.46 -8.97 -31.48
N ARG A 173 26.79 -7.88 -31.87
CA ARG A 173 26.33 -6.84 -30.94
C ARG A 173 25.29 -7.42 -29.97
N VAL A 174 25.41 -7.10 -28.69
CA VAL A 174 24.45 -7.49 -27.66
C VAL A 174 23.51 -6.33 -27.32
N ASP A 175 22.21 -6.59 -27.44
CA ASP A 175 21.13 -5.63 -27.23
C ASP A 175 20.26 -6.02 -26.02
N ASN A 176 19.72 -5.02 -25.31
CA ASN A 176 18.78 -5.15 -24.18
C ASN A 176 19.24 -6.08 -23.03
N ASN A 177 20.54 -6.08 -22.71
CA ASN A 177 21.12 -7.01 -21.74
C ASN A 177 22.16 -6.36 -20.80
N TYR A 178 22.27 -6.90 -19.58
CA TYR A 178 23.24 -6.51 -18.57
C TYR A 178 24.40 -7.52 -18.58
N VAL A 179 25.60 -7.08 -18.94
CA VAL A 179 26.73 -7.97 -19.26
C VAL A 179 28.04 -7.49 -18.64
N GLN A 180 28.96 -8.44 -18.40
CA GLN A 180 30.28 -8.17 -17.85
C GLN A 180 31.27 -7.76 -18.96
N SER A 181 32.00 -6.66 -18.73
CA SER A 181 33.09 -6.20 -19.58
C SER A 181 34.33 -7.07 -19.47
N GLN A 182 35.25 -6.90 -20.42
CA GLN A 182 36.60 -7.46 -20.41
C GLN A 182 37.49 -6.96 -19.24
N TRP A 183 37.00 -6.02 -18.43
CA TRP A 183 37.64 -5.55 -17.19
C TRP A 183 36.81 -5.88 -15.92
N GLY A 184 35.83 -6.78 -16.03
CA GLY A 184 35.11 -7.37 -14.89
C GLY A 184 33.95 -6.54 -14.32
N LEU A 185 33.76 -5.29 -14.75
CA LEU A 185 32.61 -4.46 -14.35
C LEU A 185 31.39 -4.75 -15.24
N TRP A 186 30.19 -4.52 -14.72
CA TRP A 186 28.93 -4.84 -15.41
C TRP A 186 28.23 -3.59 -15.94
N TYR A 187 27.69 -3.70 -17.15
CA TYR A 187 27.09 -2.60 -17.90
C TYR A 187 25.81 -3.05 -18.60
N MET A 188 24.83 -2.15 -18.66
CA MET A 188 23.59 -2.38 -19.38
C MET A 188 23.70 -1.81 -20.79
N PHE A 189 23.34 -2.61 -21.80
CA PHE A 189 23.22 -2.17 -23.19
C PHE A 189 21.76 -2.25 -23.60
N GLY A 190 21.20 -1.13 -24.06
CA GLY A 190 19.78 -0.97 -24.36
C GLY A 190 19.33 -1.67 -25.64
N GLN A 191 18.07 -1.48 -25.99
CA GLN A 191 17.44 -2.10 -27.17
C GLN A 191 18.06 -1.70 -28.53
N ASP A 192 18.84 -0.61 -28.59
CA ASP A 192 19.63 -0.21 -29.77
C ASP A 192 21.11 -0.61 -29.68
N GLY A 193 21.48 -1.40 -28.67
CA GLY A 193 22.83 -1.87 -28.36
C GLY A 193 23.70 -0.86 -27.62
N ARG A 194 23.22 0.37 -27.37
CA ARG A 194 24.02 1.42 -26.70
C ARG A 194 24.05 1.26 -25.20
N ILE A 195 25.17 1.63 -24.58
CA ILE A 195 25.30 1.66 -23.13
C ILE A 195 24.24 2.58 -22.49
N ALA A 196 23.54 2.08 -21.46
CA ALA A 196 22.49 2.80 -20.79
C ALA A 196 23.06 3.86 -19.81
N THR A 197 22.31 4.95 -19.62
CA THR A 197 22.61 5.99 -18.63
C THR A 197 21.32 6.51 -18.00
N LYS A 198 21.44 7.01 -16.77
CA LYS A 198 20.36 7.53 -15.92
C LYS A 198 19.24 6.49 -15.76
N VAL A 199 17.98 6.90 -15.63
CA VAL A 199 16.86 5.96 -15.40
C VAL A 199 16.58 5.18 -16.69
N TYR A 200 16.69 3.85 -16.62
CA TYR A 200 16.44 2.94 -17.73
C TYR A 200 15.46 1.83 -17.33
N GLN A 201 14.52 1.47 -18.21
CA GLN A 201 13.55 0.40 -17.96
C GLN A 201 14.09 -0.94 -18.47
N TRP A 202 14.20 -1.93 -17.59
CA TRP A 202 14.68 -3.27 -17.91
C TRP A 202 14.05 -4.30 -16.95
N ALA A 203 13.97 -5.57 -17.35
CA ALA A 203 13.44 -6.68 -16.53
C ALA A 203 12.09 -6.40 -15.82
N GLY A 204 11.19 -5.61 -16.44
CA GLY A 204 9.88 -5.26 -15.88
C GLY A 204 9.91 -4.20 -14.76
N THR A 205 11.01 -3.46 -14.61
CA THR A 205 11.21 -2.45 -13.55
C THR A 205 12.13 -1.33 -14.08
N TYR A 206 12.52 -0.39 -13.21
CA TYR A 206 13.46 0.67 -13.56
C TYR A 206 14.74 0.54 -12.73
N TYR A 207 15.86 0.91 -13.35
CA TYR A 207 17.20 0.95 -12.77
C TYR A 207 17.83 2.32 -13.05
N TYR A 208 18.86 2.71 -12.30
CA TYR A 208 19.67 3.88 -12.63
C TYR A 208 21.12 3.47 -12.96
N PHE A 209 21.66 4.03 -14.05
CA PHE A 209 23.05 3.86 -14.45
C PHE A 209 23.78 5.20 -14.38
N ASP A 210 24.83 5.32 -13.59
CA ASP A 210 25.54 6.58 -13.41
C ASP A 210 26.11 7.10 -14.74
N PRO A 211 25.81 8.34 -15.18
CA PRO A 211 26.21 8.85 -16.49
C PRO A 211 27.72 9.10 -16.65
N SER A 212 28.53 8.98 -15.59
CA SER A 212 29.99 9.18 -15.63
C SER A 212 30.74 7.85 -15.76
N THR A 213 30.25 6.82 -15.07
CA THR A 213 30.89 5.50 -14.91
C THR A 213 30.14 4.38 -15.63
N TYR A 214 28.89 4.61 -16.04
CA TYR A 214 27.94 3.66 -16.65
C TYR A 214 27.55 2.47 -15.77
N LEU A 215 27.95 2.47 -14.49
CA LEU A 215 27.63 1.42 -13.53
C LEU A 215 26.22 1.58 -12.96
N ARG A 216 25.58 0.46 -12.62
CA ARG A 216 24.29 0.45 -11.92
C ARG A 216 24.46 1.09 -10.53
N VAL A 217 23.49 1.91 -10.14
CA VAL A 217 23.44 2.56 -8.82
C VAL A 217 22.49 1.78 -7.90
N ASP A 218 23.03 1.33 -6.77
CA ASP A 218 22.34 0.54 -5.75
C ASP A 218 22.30 1.32 -4.42
N HIS A 219 21.25 1.12 -3.61
CA HIS A 219 21.01 1.74 -2.30
C HIS A 219 21.18 3.27 -2.27
N ASN A 220 20.65 4.00 -3.26
CA ASN A 220 20.86 5.44 -3.35
C ASN A 220 19.66 6.21 -3.93
N TYR A 221 19.52 7.47 -3.52
CA TYR A 221 18.51 8.42 -3.96
C TYR A 221 19.13 9.39 -4.96
N VAL A 222 18.71 9.32 -6.24
CA VAL A 222 19.38 10.01 -7.35
C VAL A 222 18.40 10.69 -8.31
N GLN A 223 18.87 11.76 -8.95
CA GLN A 223 18.07 12.56 -9.88
C GLN A 223 18.03 11.96 -11.28
N SER A 224 16.84 11.81 -11.82
CA SER A 224 16.56 11.35 -13.19
C SER A 224 16.96 12.36 -14.27
N GLN A 225 16.90 11.91 -15.52
CA GLN A 225 17.04 12.77 -16.70
C GLN A 225 15.94 13.83 -16.88
N TRP A 226 14.80 13.72 -16.17
CA TRP A 226 13.70 14.68 -16.22
C TRP A 226 13.58 15.56 -14.96
N GLY A 227 14.47 15.38 -13.97
CA GLY A 227 14.61 16.27 -12.81
C GLY A 227 14.00 15.75 -11.50
N ASP A 228 13.11 14.77 -11.56
CA ASP A 228 12.60 14.07 -10.38
C ASP A 228 13.65 13.16 -9.75
N TRP A 229 13.52 12.90 -8.45
CA TRP A 229 14.44 12.06 -7.68
C TRP A 229 13.79 10.73 -7.28
N TYR A 230 14.56 9.64 -7.42
CA TYR A 230 14.09 8.28 -7.18
C TYR A 230 15.08 7.51 -6.31
N MET A 231 14.55 6.64 -5.45
CA MET A 231 15.36 5.71 -4.66
C MET A 231 15.52 4.40 -5.41
N PHE A 232 16.74 3.88 -5.46
CA PHE A 232 17.07 2.57 -6.00
C PHE A 232 17.60 1.66 -4.89
N GLY A 233 17.06 0.45 -4.80
CA GLY A 233 17.30 -0.50 -3.71
C GLY A 233 18.64 -1.22 -3.78
N ASN A 234 18.85 -2.19 -2.88
CA ASN A 234 20.11 -2.95 -2.79
C ASN A 234 20.39 -3.83 -4.01
N ASP A 235 19.38 -4.07 -4.85
CA ASP A 235 19.48 -4.79 -6.13
C ASP A 235 19.42 -3.85 -7.35
N GLY A 236 19.50 -2.54 -7.12
CA GLY A 236 19.46 -1.47 -8.12
C GLY A 236 18.06 -1.14 -8.66
N ARG A 237 16.99 -1.82 -8.21
CA ARG A 237 15.63 -1.57 -8.68
C ARG A 237 15.02 -0.33 -8.04
N ILE A 238 14.18 0.38 -8.78
CA ILE A 238 13.41 1.50 -8.25
C ILE A 238 12.50 1.05 -7.09
N VAL A 239 12.46 1.86 -6.03
CA VAL A 239 11.75 1.57 -4.79
C VAL A 239 10.31 2.10 -4.83
N SER A 240 9.38 1.33 -4.28
CA SER A 240 8.00 1.72 -3.98
C SER A 240 7.54 1.15 -2.64
N GLY A 241 6.56 1.79 -2.01
CA GLY A 241 6.11 1.46 -0.65
C GLY A 241 7.08 1.96 0.43
N LEU A 242 7.05 1.30 1.59
CA LEU A 242 7.94 1.60 2.72
C LEU A 242 9.37 1.12 2.43
N TYR A 243 10.36 1.94 2.77
CA TYR A 243 11.77 1.61 2.60
C TYR A 243 12.66 2.28 3.66
N ASP A 244 13.54 1.50 4.29
CA ASP A 244 14.49 1.99 5.29
C ASP A 244 15.81 2.43 4.64
N TRP A 245 16.18 3.70 4.85
CA TRP A 245 17.38 4.31 4.30
C TRP A 245 18.04 5.22 5.33
N MET A 246 19.38 5.14 5.47
CA MET A 246 20.16 5.94 6.42
C MET A 246 19.64 5.92 7.89
N GLY A 247 18.95 4.87 8.31
CA GLY A 247 18.38 4.73 9.66
C GLY A 247 17.01 5.39 9.86
N SER A 248 16.32 5.77 8.78
CA SER A 248 14.94 6.29 8.80
C SER A 248 14.07 5.55 7.78
N THR A 249 12.80 5.35 8.11
CA THR A 249 11.81 4.81 7.18
C THR A 249 11.22 5.92 6.32
N TYR A 250 11.09 5.68 5.03
CA TYR A 250 10.49 6.56 4.03
C TYR A 250 9.36 5.82 3.31
N TYR A 251 8.49 6.56 2.61
CA TYR A 251 7.50 5.98 1.70
C TYR A 251 7.66 6.56 0.29
N PHE A 252 7.65 5.67 -0.71
CA PHE A 252 7.72 6.00 -2.12
C PHE A 252 6.42 5.59 -2.81
N ASP A 253 5.74 6.54 -3.47
CA ASP A 253 4.43 6.30 -4.07
C ASP A 253 4.47 5.18 -5.13
N PRO A 254 3.62 4.12 -5.06
CA PRO A 254 3.72 2.98 -5.97
C PRO A 254 3.41 3.24 -7.45
N VAL A 255 2.91 4.43 -7.82
CA VAL A 255 2.57 4.78 -9.21
C VAL A 255 3.63 5.69 -9.83
N THR A 256 4.08 6.69 -9.07
CA THR A 256 5.03 7.73 -9.50
C THR A 256 6.46 7.47 -9.06
N TYR A 257 6.68 6.58 -8.08
CA TYR A 257 7.95 6.29 -7.40
C TYR A 257 8.58 7.48 -6.64
N LEU A 258 7.84 8.57 -6.47
CA LEU A 258 8.31 9.76 -5.76
C LEU A 258 8.23 9.58 -4.25
N LYS A 259 9.20 10.16 -3.53
CA LYS A 259 9.22 10.18 -2.07
C LYS A 259 8.08 11.05 -1.53
N VAL A 260 7.21 10.49 -0.71
CA VAL A 260 6.12 11.23 -0.05
C VAL A 260 6.68 12.11 1.07
N THR A 261 6.17 13.34 1.17
CA THR A 261 6.53 14.32 2.20
C THR A 261 5.30 15.13 2.62
N ASN A 262 5.28 15.62 3.85
CA ASN A 262 4.20 16.40 4.46
C ASN A 262 2.79 15.76 4.33
N HIS A 263 2.67 14.45 4.51
CA HIS A 263 1.45 13.70 4.24
C HIS A 263 1.22 12.56 5.26
N TYR A 264 -0.04 12.31 5.62
CA TYR A 264 -0.43 11.14 6.43
C TYR A 264 -0.70 9.93 5.52
N LEU A 265 -0.18 8.75 5.87
CA LEU A 265 -0.48 7.49 5.20
C LEU A 265 -0.80 6.40 6.22
N SER A 266 -1.81 5.57 5.93
CA SER A 266 -2.14 4.38 6.72
C SER A 266 -1.49 3.13 6.16
N PHE A 267 -0.93 2.29 7.03
CA PHE A 267 -0.54 0.92 6.73
C PHE A 267 -0.58 0.08 8.00
N ASN A 268 -0.82 -1.23 7.86
CA ASN A 268 -1.00 -2.15 8.99
C ASN A 268 -2.01 -1.65 10.06
N GLY A 269 -3.00 -0.84 9.66
CA GLY A 269 -4.03 -0.34 10.56
C GLY A 269 -3.63 0.87 11.43
N GLU A 270 -2.46 1.46 11.26
CA GLU A 270 -2.09 2.74 11.91
C GLU A 270 -1.74 3.81 10.86
N SER A 271 -2.10 5.07 11.13
CA SER A 271 -1.61 6.21 10.35
C SER A 271 -0.27 6.73 10.85
N HIS A 272 0.58 7.14 9.90
CA HIS A 272 1.89 7.72 10.13
C HIS A 272 2.04 9.01 9.32
N TYR A 273 2.75 9.99 9.86
CA TYR A 273 3.01 11.25 9.18
C TYR A 273 4.41 11.23 8.56
N PHE A 274 4.51 11.49 7.26
CA PHE A 274 5.78 11.67 6.57
C PHE A 274 6.12 13.15 6.58
N ASP A 275 7.24 13.53 7.19
CA ASP A 275 7.58 14.94 7.40
C ASP A 275 8.10 15.65 6.14
N ASN A 276 8.63 16.87 6.28
CA ASN A 276 9.15 17.66 5.16
C ASN A 276 10.37 17.05 4.48
N SER A 277 11.06 16.13 5.15
CA SER A 277 12.19 15.35 4.64
C SER A 277 11.74 13.98 4.12
N GLY A 278 10.48 13.61 4.37
CA GLY A 278 9.87 12.33 4.05
C GLY A 278 10.13 11.25 5.10
N ILE A 279 10.64 11.60 6.27
CA ILE A 279 10.88 10.63 7.35
C ILE A 279 9.54 10.29 8.01
N MET A 280 9.31 9.00 8.23
CA MET A 280 8.14 8.47 8.91
C MET A 280 8.15 8.83 10.40
N GLN A 281 7.13 9.56 10.84
CA GLN A 281 6.85 9.91 12.23
C GLN A 281 5.59 9.16 12.72
N GLU A 282 5.55 8.80 14.00
CA GLU A 282 4.31 8.32 14.63
C GLU A 282 3.34 9.50 14.81
N ASP A 283 2.13 9.34 14.28
CA ASP A 283 1.02 10.27 14.36
C ASP A 283 0.68 10.62 15.83
N PRO A 284 0.72 11.90 16.23
CA PRO A 284 0.45 12.32 17.62
C PRO A 284 -0.96 11.98 18.14
N LEU A 285 -1.96 11.94 17.25
CA LEU A 285 -3.35 11.58 17.59
C LEU A 285 -3.49 10.06 17.76
N VAL A 286 -2.88 9.27 16.87
CA VAL A 286 -2.82 7.80 17.02
C VAL A 286 -2.07 7.41 18.29
N ARG A 287 -0.96 8.08 18.62
CA ARG A 287 -0.25 7.94 19.91
C ARG A 287 -1.19 8.19 21.10
N GLN A 288 -1.97 9.27 21.06
CA GLN A 288 -2.91 9.61 22.12
C GLN A 288 -4.07 8.59 22.25
N TRP A 289 -4.59 8.07 21.14
CA TRP A 289 -5.56 6.97 21.17
C TRP A 289 -4.95 5.71 21.79
N LYS A 290 -3.74 5.31 21.39
CA LYS A 290 -3.01 4.16 21.97
C LYS A 290 -2.79 4.35 23.47
N THR A 291 -2.46 5.55 23.94
CA THR A 291 -2.37 5.87 25.38
C THR A 291 -3.69 5.66 26.12
N ILE A 292 -4.84 6.01 25.52
CA ILE A 292 -6.18 5.78 26.11
C ILE A 292 -6.52 4.29 26.13
N ILE A 293 -6.25 3.59 25.03
CA ILE A 293 -6.58 2.17 24.83
C ILE A 293 -5.81 1.28 25.81
N ASN A 294 -4.53 1.59 26.04
CA ASN A 294 -3.68 0.92 27.04
C ASN A 294 -4.18 1.10 28.50
N GLY A 295 -5.17 1.97 28.74
CA GLY A 295 -5.88 2.09 30.04
C GLY A 295 -7.04 1.09 30.23
N TYR A 296 -7.38 0.31 29.19
CA TYR A 296 -8.42 -0.72 29.22
C TYR A 296 -7.81 -2.14 29.15
N ALA A 297 -8.65 -3.18 29.20
CA ALA A 297 -8.18 -4.56 29.17
C ALA A 297 -7.77 -5.00 27.75
N ASN A 298 -6.74 -5.84 27.65
CA ASN A 298 -6.11 -6.29 26.39
C ASN A 298 -6.96 -7.27 25.56
N ASN A 299 -8.29 -7.18 25.62
CA ASN A 299 -9.23 -8.04 24.88
C ASN A 299 -10.23 -7.26 24.01
N HIS A 300 -10.23 -5.92 24.04
CA HIS A 300 -11.07 -5.09 23.17
C HIS A 300 -10.46 -4.99 21.76
N HIS A 301 -11.20 -5.37 20.72
CA HIS A 301 -10.88 -4.88 19.38
C HIS A 301 -11.48 -3.47 19.22
N ILE A 302 -10.64 -2.53 18.81
CA ILE A 302 -10.98 -1.11 18.68
C ILE A 302 -10.52 -0.65 17.30
N LEU A 303 -11.46 -0.08 16.54
CA LEU A 303 -11.23 0.52 15.23
C LEU A 303 -11.62 2.00 15.31
N ILE A 304 -10.70 2.88 14.94
CA ILE A 304 -10.87 4.33 14.94
C ILE A 304 -10.48 4.84 13.55
N ALA A 305 -11.30 5.74 13.01
CA ALA A 305 -10.90 6.56 11.87
C ALA A 305 -11.49 7.97 12.03
N LEU A 306 -10.68 8.99 11.75
CA LEU A 306 -11.06 10.41 11.74
C LEU A 306 -10.57 11.05 10.44
N GLN A 307 -11.35 11.97 9.87
CA GLN A 307 -10.88 12.84 8.80
C GLN A 307 -11.18 14.32 9.08
N SER A 308 -10.15 15.13 8.99
CA SER A 308 -10.16 16.59 9.06
C SER A 308 -10.71 17.22 7.77
N GLN A 309 -11.58 18.24 7.87
CA GLN A 309 -12.03 19.04 6.72
C GLN A 309 -11.08 20.21 6.37
N LYS A 310 -10.20 20.57 7.30
CA LYS A 310 -9.25 21.70 7.22
C LYS A 310 -8.12 21.47 6.20
N ASP A 311 -7.63 20.24 6.14
CA ASP A 311 -6.50 19.80 5.30
C ASP A 311 -6.75 18.44 4.63
N GLY A 312 -7.88 17.78 4.91
CA GLY A 312 -8.20 16.46 4.39
C GLY A 312 -7.48 15.29 5.09
N ALA A 313 -6.68 15.54 6.13
CA ALA A 313 -5.88 14.51 6.79
C ALA A 313 -6.75 13.38 7.38
N ILE A 314 -6.35 12.13 7.13
CA ILE A 314 -7.00 10.92 7.66
C ILE A 314 -6.11 10.31 8.72
N HIS A 315 -6.70 10.01 9.88
CA HIS A 315 -6.06 9.40 11.04
C HIS A 315 -6.78 8.09 11.38
N GLU A 316 -6.07 6.97 11.37
CA GLU A 316 -6.58 5.61 11.52
C GLU A 316 -5.84 4.87 12.63
N TYR A 317 -6.60 4.10 13.42
CA TYR A 317 -6.05 3.11 14.34
C TYR A 317 -6.93 1.87 14.40
N ALA A 318 -6.34 0.70 14.17
CA ALA A 318 -6.97 -0.60 14.30
C ALA A 318 -6.11 -1.52 15.16
N SER A 319 -6.61 -1.89 16.34
CA SER A 319 -5.93 -2.78 17.29
C SER A 319 -5.55 -4.15 16.71
N VAL A 320 -6.23 -4.58 15.65
CA VAL A 320 -5.86 -5.73 14.81
C VAL A 320 -5.98 -5.28 13.34
N PRO A 321 -4.90 -5.35 12.54
CA PRO A 321 -4.90 -4.88 11.16
C PRO A 321 -5.95 -5.60 10.31
N GLY A 322 -6.73 -4.85 9.52
CA GLY A 322 -7.77 -5.42 8.64
C GLY A 322 -8.98 -6.05 9.35
N TYR A 323 -9.08 -5.95 10.68
CA TYR A 323 -10.22 -6.47 11.44
C TYR A 323 -11.51 -5.71 11.12
N ARG A 324 -12.65 -6.41 11.15
CA ARG A 324 -13.95 -5.88 10.70
C ARG A 324 -15.01 -6.16 11.75
N LEU A 325 -15.73 -5.13 12.16
CA LEU A 325 -16.73 -5.19 13.22
C LEU A 325 -18.16 -5.11 12.68
N PRO A 326 -19.12 -5.82 13.31
CA PRO A 326 -20.54 -5.60 13.06
C PRO A 326 -20.95 -4.15 13.32
N THR A 327 -21.68 -3.56 12.37
CA THR A 327 -22.17 -2.17 12.46
C THR A 327 -23.15 -1.94 13.60
N ALA A 328 -23.94 -2.95 13.98
CA ALA A 328 -25.17 -2.75 14.75
C ALA A 328 -26.01 -1.61 14.13
N SER A 329 -26.51 -0.66 14.92
CA SER A 329 -27.38 0.43 14.44
C SER A 329 -26.68 1.61 13.73
N ILE A 330 -25.36 1.62 13.53
CA ILE A 330 -24.72 2.71 12.74
C ILE A 330 -25.07 2.62 11.25
N VAL A 331 -25.30 1.40 10.74
CA VAL A 331 -25.64 1.12 9.33
C VAL A 331 -26.96 1.77 8.89
N LYS A 332 -27.78 2.23 9.84
CA LYS A 332 -28.99 3.00 9.57
C LYS A 332 -28.72 4.30 8.81
N VAL A 333 -27.50 4.86 8.93
CA VAL A 333 -27.04 5.97 8.08
C VAL A 333 -26.90 5.53 6.61
N ALA A 334 -26.34 4.34 6.34
CA ALA A 334 -26.23 3.78 5.00
C ALA A 334 -27.60 3.42 4.40
N ILE A 335 -28.52 2.87 5.21
CA ILE A 335 -29.92 2.58 4.80
C ILE A 335 -30.59 3.88 4.32
N LEU A 336 -30.46 4.98 5.07
CA LEU A 336 -31.04 6.26 4.69
C LEU A 336 -30.37 6.87 3.44
N ALA A 337 -29.03 6.86 3.38
CA ALA A 337 -28.30 7.37 2.23
C ALA A 337 -28.68 6.62 0.93
N GLN A 338 -28.76 5.29 0.96
CA GLN A 338 -29.19 4.52 -0.21
C GLN A 338 -30.66 4.75 -0.56
N LEU A 339 -31.55 4.88 0.43
CA LEU A 339 -32.96 5.21 0.20
C LEU A 339 -33.12 6.57 -0.50
N LEU A 340 -32.32 7.56 -0.12
CA LEU A 340 -32.31 8.88 -0.74
C LEU A 340 -31.71 8.85 -2.15
N HIS A 341 -30.63 8.11 -2.37
CA HIS A 341 -30.07 7.87 -3.71
C HIS A 341 -31.13 7.22 -4.63
N ASN A 342 -31.74 6.12 -4.20
CA ASN A 342 -32.77 5.38 -4.94
C ASN A 342 -34.05 6.20 -5.25
N THR A 343 -34.27 7.32 -4.56
CA THR A 343 -35.44 8.21 -4.74
C THR A 343 -35.06 9.60 -5.29
N SER A 344 -33.78 9.82 -5.63
CA SER A 344 -33.21 11.14 -5.95
C SER A 344 -33.54 12.22 -4.90
N GLY A 345 -33.65 11.83 -3.63
CA GLY A 345 -34.06 12.67 -2.50
C GLY A 345 -35.57 12.73 -2.20
N ASN A 346 -36.42 12.19 -3.07
CA ASN A 346 -37.87 12.35 -3.03
C ASN A 346 -38.58 11.34 -2.11
N LEU A 347 -38.30 11.40 -0.81
CA LEU A 347 -39.00 10.58 0.18
C LEU A 347 -40.44 11.06 0.39
N ASN A 348 -41.41 10.14 0.32
CA ASN A 348 -42.79 10.43 0.74
C ASN A 348 -42.91 10.54 2.27
N SER A 349 -44.04 11.06 2.77
CA SER A 349 -44.25 11.31 4.21
C SER A 349 -44.08 10.07 5.10
N TYR A 350 -44.43 8.86 4.61
CA TYR A 350 -44.23 7.62 5.35
C TYR A 350 -42.76 7.17 5.35
N GLN A 351 -42.02 7.36 4.25
CA GLN A 351 -40.58 7.15 4.23
C GLN A 351 -39.84 8.12 5.14
N GLN A 352 -40.26 9.40 5.20
CA GLN A 352 -39.73 10.40 6.14
C GLN A 352 -40.04 10.06 7.61
N GLU A 353 -41.22 9.48 7.88
CA GLU A 353 -41.61 8.96 9.19
C GLU A 353 -40.70 7.81 9.65
N LEU A 354 -40.46 6.83 8.77
CA LEU A 354 -39.57 5.71 9.03
C LEU A 354 -38.11 6.15 9.19
N ALA A 355 -37.61 7.00 8.28
CA ALA A 355 -36.24 7.53 8.32
C ALA A 355 -35.95 8.25 9.64
N ARG A 356 -36.88 9.09 10.09
CA ARG A 356 -36.75 9.83 11.34
C ARG A 356 -36.73 8.91 12.56
N LYS A 357 -37.66 7.94 12.65
CA LYS A 357 -37.66 6.93 13.72
C LYS A 357 -36.37 6.10 13.74
N MET A 358 -35.92 5.67 12.55
CA MET A 358 -34.71 4.87 12.37
C MET A 358 -33.44 5.61 12.80
N ILE A 359 -33.27 6.89 12.44
CA ILE A 359 -32.09 7.66 12.83
C ILE A 359 -32.19 8.17 14.28
N GLN A 360 -33.22 8.95 14.61
CA GLN A 360 -33.29 9.68 15.89
C GLN A 360 -33.51 8.79 17.11
N ASN A 361 -34.29 7.72 16.96
CA ASN A 361 -34.67 6.81 18.04
C ASN A 361 -34.08 5.40 17.88
N SER A 362 -33.25 5.20 16.85
CA SER A 362 -32.64 3.91 16.53
C SER A 362 -33.64 2.77 16.30
N ASP A 363 -34.87 3.07 15.88
CA ASP A 363 -35.96 2.10 15.68
C ASP A 363 -35.55 0.98 14.71
N ASN A 364 -35.78 -0.28 15.11
CA ASN A 364 -35.45 -1.46 14.31
C ASN A 364 -36.53 -1.78 13.29
N ASN A 365 -37.81 -1.79 13.68
CA ASN A 365 -38.94 -2.07 12.80
C ASN A 365 -39.02 -1.01 11.67
N ALA A 366 -38.65 0.24 11.95
CA ALA A 366 -38.50 1.26 10.91
C ALA A 366 -37.37 0.94 9.91
N ALA A 367 -36.24 0.39 10.37
CA ALA A 367 -35.15 -0.06 9.50
C ALA A 367 -35.54 -1.31 8.69
N ASP A 368 -36.19 -2.30 9.32
CA ASP A 368 -36.66 -3.52 8.67
C ASP A 368 -37.61 -3.17 7.50
N ILE A 369 -38.59 -2.28 7.74
CA ILE A 369 -39.51 -1.80 6.70
C ILE A 369 -38.77 -1.06 5.57
N LEU A 370 -37.75 -0.25 5.89
CA LEU A 370 -36.96 0.46 4.88
C LEU A 370 -36.09 -0.48 4.03
N VAL A 371 -35.40 -1.42 4.66
CA VAL A 371 -34.56 -2.42 3.99
C VAL A 371 -35.43 -3.33 3.12
N ASP A 372 -36.45 -3.96 3.68
CA ASP A 372 -37.22 -5.00 2.98
C ASP A 372 -38.08 -4.42 1.85
N ARG A 373 -38.75 -3.28 2.07
CA ARG A 373 -39.74 -2.75 1.12
C ARG A 373 -39.20 -1.72 0.13
N TYR A 374 -38.07 -1.07 0.43
CA TYR A 374 -37.57 0.04 -0.38
C TYR A 374 -36.10 -0.11 -0.81
N LEU A 375 -35.30 -0.97 -0.17
CA LEU A 375 -34.01 -1.43 -0.70
C LEU A 375 -34.10 -2.84 -1.32
N GLY A 376 -35.13 -3.63 -0.99
CA GLY A 376 -35.32 -5.00 -1.48
C GLY A 376 -34.50 -6.06 -0.72
N GLY A 377 -34.21 -5.80 0.56
CA GLY A 377 -33.45 -6.69 1.43
C GLY A 377 -31.98 -6.28 1.62
N THR A 378 -31.37 -6.80 2.68
CA THR A 378 -30.03 -6.41 3.16
C THR A 378 -28.94 -6.60 2.12
N SER A 379 -29.01 -7.63 1.25
CA SER A 379 -28.02 -7.87 0.20
C SER A 379 -27.83 -6.68 -0.74
N ASN A 380 -28.90 -5.94 -1.02
CA ASN A 380 -28.88 -4.81 -1.95
C ASN A 380 -28.15 -3.59 -1.36
N MET A 381 -27.83 -3.62 -0.06
CA MET A 381 -26.96 -2.62 0.59
C MET A 381 -25.51 -2.68 0.10
N GLN A 382 -25.12 -3.74 -0.63
CA GLN A 382 -23.84 -3.76 -1.34
C GLN A 382 -23.72 -2.62 -2.37
N ALA A 383 -24.82 -2.11 -2.93
CA ALA A 383 -24.79 -1.06 -3.95
C ALA A 383 -24.18 0.25 -3.41
N ILE A 384 -24.58 0.71 -2.21
CA ILE A 384 -23.99 1.91 -1.59
C ILE A 384 -22.52 1.68 -1.22
N TYR A 385 -22.17 0.48 -0.73
CA TYR A 385 -20.78 0.18 -0.36
C TYR A 385 -19.87 0.15 -1.58
N SER A 386 -20.32 -0.42 -2.70
CA SER A 386 -19.57 -0.40 -3.97
C SER A 386 -19.49 1.01 -4.56
N ALA A 387 -20.56 1.80 -4.52
CA ALA A 387 -20.59 3.17 -5.05
C ALA A 387 -19.67 4.13 -4.27
N LEU A 388 -19.56 3.99 -2.95
CA LEU A 388 -18.71 4.82 -2.09
C LEU A 388 -17.32 4.21 -1.83
N GLY A 389 -16.92 3.17 -2.58
CA GLY A 389 -15.59 2.54 -2.44
C GLY A 389 -15.34 1.90 -1.07
N MET A 390 -16.40 1.53 -0.35
CA MET A 390 -16.36 0.85 0.96
C MET A 390 -16.08 -0.66 0.77
N THR A 391 -14.90 -0.97 0.25
CA THR A 391 -14.46 -2.33 -0.13
C THR A 391 -14.33 -3.29 1.06
N GLN A 392 -14.14 -2.77 2.27
CA GLN A 392 -14.11 -3.54 3.52
C GLN A 392 -15.47 -3.54 4.23
N THR A 393 -16.55 -3.25 3.50
CA THR A 393 -17.94 -3.30 3.99
C THR A 393 -18.76 -4.34 3.22
N THR A 394 -19.44 -5.22 3.95
CA THR A 394 -20.21 -6.33 3.37
C THR A 394 -21.53 -6.50 4.12
N PRO A 395 -22.68 -6.55 3.43
CA PRO A 395 -23.98 -6.67 4.08
C PRO A 395 -24.12 -7.92 4.96
N GLY A 396 -24.90 -7.80 6.03
CA GLY A 396 -25.20 -8.90 6.93
C GLY A 396 -26.00 -10.02 6.26
N GLN A 397 -25.50 -11.25 6.40
CA GLN A 397 -26.15 -12.46 5.87
C GLN A 397 -27.51 -12.73 6.53
N GLY A 398 -28.38 -13.49 5.86
CA GLY A 398 -29.69 -13.88 6.40
C GLY A 398 -30.68 -12.72 6.57
N ASN A 399 -30.54 -11.65 5.77
CA ASN A 399 -31.27 -10.39 5.89
C ASN A 399 -31.06 -9.64 7.23
N HIS A 400 -29.93 -9.84 7.90
CA HIS A 400 -29.62 -9.19 9.18
C HIS A 400 -28.75 -7.93 8.98
N TRP A 401 -29.34 -6.80 8.57
CA TRP A 401 -28.62 -5.53 8.36
C TRP A 401 -27.71 -5.11 9.52
N ALA A 402 -28.07 -5.42 10.77
CA ALA A 402 -27.26 -5.13 11.96
C ALA A 402 -25.92 -5.89 12.02
N ARG A 403 -25.80 -6.99 11.27
CA ARG A 403 -24.61 -7.87 11.18
C ARG A 403 -23.69 -7.52 9.99
N THR A 404 -23.96 -6.44 9.25
CA THR A 404 -23.04 -5.89 8.24
C THR A 404 -21.67 -5.66 8.87
N LEU A 405 -20.61 -6.15 8.24
CA LEU A 405 -19.22 -6.02 8.73
C LEU A 405 -18.52 -4.85 8.04
N THR A 406 -17.88 -3.97 8.81
CA THR A 406 -17.19 -2.75 8.32
C THR A 406 -15.86 -2.52 9.04
N THR A 407 -14.98 -1.69 8.46
CA THR A 407 -13.92 -0.97 9.18
C THR A 407 -14.43 0.41 9.61
N ALA A 408 -13.69 1.14 10.46
CA ALA A 408 -13.97 2.55 10.75
C ALA A 408 -13.72 3.45 9.52
N THR A 409 -12.66 3.16 8.78
CA THR A 409 -12.20 3.89 7.58
C THR A 409 -13.18 3.82 6.43
N ASP A 410 -13.95 2.73 6.31
CA ASP A 410 -15.09 2.68 5.40
C ASP A 410 -16.28 3.52 5.87
N GLN A 411 -16.55 3.59 7.17
CA GLN A 411 -17.60 4.48 7.70
C GLN A 411 -17.26 5.96 7.48
N LEU A 412 -15.97 6.35 7.44
CA LEU A 412 -15.57 7.69 6.99
C LEU A 412 -16.03 7.99 5.56
N LYS A 413 -15.93 7.05 4.62
CA LYS A 413 -16.35 7.27 3.21
C LYS A 413 -17.83 7.65 3.13
N LEU A 414 -18.68 6.96 3.89
CA LEU A 414 -20.10 7.29 4.06
C LEU A 414 -20.31 8.67 4.72
N LEU A 415 -19.53 9.00 5.75
CA LEU A 415 -19.61 10.30 6.42
C LEU A 415 -19.16 11.44 5.49
N ASN A 416 -18.11 11.27 4.70
CA ASN A 416 -17.60 12.28 3.78
C ASN A 416 -18.61 12.60 2.68
N GLU A 417 -19.31 11.58 2.15
CA GLU A 417 -20.41 11.78 1.21
C GLU A 417 -21.51 12.69 1.78
N ILE A 418 -21.80 12.57 3.09
CA ILE A 418 -22.78 13.41 3.78
C ILE A 418 -22.20 14.80 4.09
N PHE A 419 -21.03 14.87 4.73
CA PHE A 419 -20.51 16.09 5.38
C PHE A 419 -19.53 16.89 4.51
N SER A 420 -18.75 16.23 3.66
CA SER A 420 -17.60 16.83 2.95
C SER A 420 -17.75 16.94 1.42
N ASN A 421 -18.66 16.18 0.79
CA ASN A 421 -18.85 16.16 -0.67
C ASN A 421 -20.11 16.96 -1.12
N PRO A 422 -20.07 18.30 -1.24
CA PRO A 422 -21.15 19.03 -1.91
C PRO A 422 -21.19 18.69 -3.41
N TYR A 423 -22.37 18.76 -4.02
CA TYR A 423 -22.59 18.46 -5.45
C TYR A 423 -22.19 17.03 -5.88
N SER A 424 -22.19 16.06 -4.96
CA SER A 424 -21.88 14.67 -5.27
C SER A 424 -22.84 14.07 -6.30
N SER A 425 -22.33 13.15 -7.13
CA SER A 425 -23.14 12.37 -8.07
C SER A 425 -23.95 11.26 -7.40
N TYR A 426 -23.66 10.92 -6.14
CA TYR A 426 -24.36 9.88 -5.40
C TYR A 426 -25.48 10.44 -4.50
N LEU A 427 -25.20 11.41 -3.61
CA LEU A 427 -26.21 12.19 -2.88
C LEU A 427 -26.26 13.65 -3.34
N ASN A 428 -27.44 14.10 -3.76
CA ASN A 428 -27.70 15.53 -3.93
C ASN A 428 -27.71 16.27 -2.58
N ASP A 429 -27.46 17.59 -2.60
CA ASP A 429 -27.27 18.38 -1.38
C ASP A 429 -28.50 18.39 -0.47
N GLN A 430 -29.71 18.36 -1.02
CA GLN A 430 -30.94 18.25 -0.22
C GLN A 430 -30.99 16.93 0.56
N SER A 431 -30.53 15.82 -0.03
CA SER A 431 -30.42 14.52 0.65
C SER A 431 -29.37 14.56 1.75
N ARG A 432 -28.22 15.19 1.48
CA ARG A 432 -27.15 15.39 2.47
C ARG A 432 -27.64 16.20 3.67
N GLU A 433 -28.26 17.37 3.44
CA GLU A 433 -28.82 18.20 4.52
C GLU A 433 -29.96 17.50 5.27
N TYR A 434 -30.77 16.68 4.60
CA TYR A 434 -31.79 15.88 5.30
C TYR A 434 -31.16 14.85 6.25
N ILE A 435 -30.12 14.11 5.82
CA ILE A 435 -29.39 13.17 6.69
C ILE A 435 -28.75 13.90 7.88
N LYS A 436 -28.08 15.03 7.63
CA LYS A 436 -27.52 15.90 8.68
C LYS A 436 -28.61 16.32 9.68
N SER A 437 -29.75 16.80 9.20
CA SER A 437 -30.84 17.25 10.07
C SER A 437 -31.29 16.16 11.04
N LEU A 438 -31.35 14.89 10.60
CA LEU A 438 -31.72 13.76 11.46
C LEU A 438 -30.58 13.31 12.41
N MET A 439 -29.33 13.31 11.94
CA MET A 439 -28.17 12.96 12.79
C MET A 439 -27.86 14.02 13.86
N GLY A 440 -28.17 15.29 13.59
CA GLY A 440 -28.07 16.39 14.56
C GLY A 440 -29.26 16.52 15.51
N SER A 441 -30.30 15.68 15.37
CA SER A 441 -31.54 15.73 16.18
C SER A 441 -31.91 14.37 16.78
N VAL A 442 -30.91 13.53 17.06
CA VAL A 442 -31.10 12.28 17.79
C VAL A 442 -31.64 12.51 19.21
N SER A 443 -32.41 11.54 19.72
CA SER A 443 -33.02 11.61 21.06
C SER A 443 -31.98 11.59 22.18
N GLY A 444 -32.35 12.09 23.37
CA GLY A 444 -31.42 12.27 24.50
C GLY A 444 -30.67 11.01 24.94
N ASP A 445 -31.30 9.83 24.84
CA ASP A 445 -30.67 8.53 25.14
C ASP A 445 -29.63 8.09 24.08
N GLN A 446 -29.42 8.89 23.03
CA GLN A 446 -28.35 8.74 22.05
C GLN A 446 -27.21 9.76 22.25
N HIS A 447 -27.27 10.65 23.26
CA HIS A 447 -26.28 11.73 23.45
C HIS A 447 -24.97 11.26 24.12
N TRP A 448 -24.47 10.09 23.72
CA TRP A 448 -23.22 9.48 24.17
C TRP A 448 -22.30 9.13 23.00
N GLY A 449 -21.04 8.78 23.29
CA GLY A 449 -20.06 8.39 22.28
C GLY A 449 -19.34 9.60 21.68
N ILE A 450 -19.36 9.79 20.35
CA ILE A 450 -18.62 10.90 19.72
C ILE A 450 -19.07 12.31 20.19
N SER A 451 -20.31 12.45 20.66
CA SER A 451 -20.82 13.68 21.28
C SER A 451 -20.04 14.11 22.52
N ALA A 452 -19.30 13.22 23.17
CA ALA A 452 -18.45 13.58 24.30
C ALA A 452 -17.29 14.53 23.92
N GLY A 453 -16.96 14.66 22.63
CA GLY A 453 -15.97 15.61 22.15
C GLY A 453 -16.44 17.08 22.19
N SER A 454 -17.71 17.34 21.86
CA SER A 454 -18.22 18.69 21.55
C SER A 454 -19.69 18.89 21.98
N SER A 455 -20.07 20.14 22.27
CA SER A 455 -21.47 20.53 22.49
C SER A 455 -22.28 20.62 21.20
N GLN A 456 -21.65 20.50 20.02
CA GLN A 456 -22.27 20.45 18.70
C GLN A 456 -21.78 19.21 17.97
N TYR A 457 -22.71 18.41 17.43
CA TYR A 457 -22.42 17.12 16.82
C TYR A 457 -23.55 16.67 15.90
N TYR A 458 -23.24 15.73 15.01
CA TYR A 458 -24.18 14.96 14.22
C TYR A 458 -23.77 13.49 14.37
N LEU A 459 -24.61 12.62 14.94
CA LEU A 459 -24.17 11.26 15.29
C LEU A 459 -25.16 10.16 14.91
N LYS A 460 -24.65 8.93 14.79
CA LYS A 460 -25.44 7.71 14.98
C LYS A 460 -24.65 6.69 15.81
N ASN A 461 -25.26 6.25 16.90
CA ASN A 461 -24.76 5.17 17.75
C ASN A 461 -25.32 3.81 17.32
N GLY A 462 -24.56 2.75 17.59
CA GLY A 462 -24.98 1.37 17.40
C GLY A 462 -24.37 0.44 18.43
N TRP A 463 -25.21 -0.37 19.06
CA TRP A 463 -24.79 -1.33 20.08
C TRP A 463 -25.56 -2.63 19.90
N SER A 464 -24.92 -3.77 20.16
CA SER A 464 -25.57 -5.08 20.11
C SER A 464 -24.80 -6.16 20.86
N ALA A 465 -25.51 -7.21 21.22
CA ALA A 465 -25.00 -8.38 21.92
C ALA A 465 -25.65 -9.61 21.26
N PHE A 466 -24.94 -10.23 20.29
CA PHE A 466 -25.58 -11.17 19.34
C PHE A 466 -25.67 -12.63 19.83
N PHE A 467 -24.76 -13.07 20.71
CA PHE A 467 -24.62 -14.50 21.27
C PHE A 467 -24.98 -15.30 24.16
N ALA A 468 -24.92 -16.56 24.75
CA ALA A 468 -24.86 -16.90 26.18
C ALA A 468 -23.40 -17.25 26.55
N PRO A 469 -22.60 -16.35 27.16
CA PRO A 469 -22.87 -14.98 27.62
C PRO A 469 -22.19 -13.89 26.76
N TRP A 470 -22.95 -12.94 26.20
CA TRP A 470 -22.43 -11.91 25.29
C TRP A 470 -21.51 -10.85 25.93
N THR A 471 -20.45 -10.50 25.21
CA THR A 471 -19.87 -9.16 25.20
C THR A 471 -20.61 -8.26 24.19
N TRP A 472 -20.46 -6.93 24.33
CA TRP A 472 -21.13 -5.95 23.49
C TRP A 472 -20.23 -5.41 22.38
N TYR A 473 -20.79 -5.39 21.16
CA TYR A 473 -20.38 -4.47 20.12
C TYR A 473 -20.92 -3.08 20.47
N VAL A 474 -20.07 -2.06 20.46
CA VAL A 474 -20.45 -0.67 20.76
C VAL A 474 -19.72 0.25 19.79
N ASN A 475 -20.49 1.02 19.03
CA ASN A 475 -20.04 1.83 17.91
C ASN A 475 -20.68 3.22 17.97
N SER A 476 -19.95 4.24 17.50
CA SER A 476 -20.42 5.62 17.37
C SER A 476 -19.76 6.25 16.15
N ILE A 477 -20.55 6.80 15.23
CA ILE A 477 -20.06 7.48 14.02
C ILE A 477 -20.74 8.83 13.84
N GLY A 478 -20.10 9.74 13.12
CA GLY A 478 -20.70 11.03 12.79
C GLY A 478 -19.69 12.13 12.50
N PHE A 479 -20.10 13.36 12.74
CA PHE A 479 -19.35 14.57 12.41
C PHE A 479 -19.39 15.57 13.57
N ILE A 480 -18.24 16.19 13.85
CA ILE A 480 -18.07 17.24 14.85
C ILE A 480 -17.71 18.54 14.13
N PRO A 481 -18.61 19.54 14.06
CA PRO A 481 -18.26 20.85 13.52
C PRO A 481 -17.30 21.60 14.45
N GLN A 482 -16.35 22.32 13.86
CA GLN A 482 -15.54 23.34 14.51
C GLN A 482 -15.81 24.73 13.88
N GLY A 483 -15.11 25.76 14.36
CA GLY A 483 -15.09 27.08 13.69
C GLY A 483 -14.48 27.00 12.29
N ASN A 484 -14.66 28.05 11.48
CA ASN A 484 -14.06 28.22 10.14
C ASN A 484 -14.33 27.10 9.10
N ASN A 485 -15.22 26.15 9.38
CA ASN A 485 -15.40 24.88 8.68
C ASN A 485 -14.28 23.83 8.90
N ASP A 486 -13.44 24.00 9.93
CA ASP A 486 -12.38 23.05 10.34
C ASP A 486 -12.95 21.80 11.07
N GLY A 487 -14.14 21.34 10.68
CA GLY A 487 -14.82 20.19 11.29
C GLY A 487 -14.15 18.85 10.97
N TYR A 488 -14.59 17.77 11.62
CA TYR A 488 -14.09 16.43 11.33
C TYR A 488 -15.14 15.33 11.37
N SER A 489 -15.05 14.40 10.42
CA SER A 489 -15.75 13.12 10.43
C SER A 489 -15.03 12.18 11.39
N ILE A 490 -15.75 11.41 12.21
CA ILE A 490 -15.16 10.41 13.11
C ILE A 490 -16.03 9.15 13.19
N ALA A 491 -15.37 7.99 13.15
CA ALA A 491 -15.97 6.68 13.38
C ALA A 491 -15.14 5.92 14.43
N VAL A 492 -15.82 5.41 15.46
CA VAL A 492 -15.23 4.54 16.49
C VAL A 492 -16.09 3.28 16.63
N LEU A 493 -15.49 2.12 16.46
CA LEU A 493 -16.14 0.81 16.61
C LEU A 493 -15.36 -0.04 17.61
N THR A 494 -16.07 -0.75 18.49
CA THR A 494 -15.46 -1.56 19.55
C THR A 494 -16.22 -2.87 19.79
N ASP A 495 -15.51 -3.91 20.24
CA ASP A 495 -16.12 -5.14 20.76
C ASP A 495 -15.59 -5.55 22.15
N ASN A 496 -15.99 -6.75 22.59
CA ASN A 496 -15.55 -7.36 23.84
C ASN A 496 -15.82 -6.54 25.11
N ASN A 497 -16.73 -5.58 25.01
CA ASN A 497 -17.18 -4.72 26.10
C ASN A 497 -18.14 -5.46 27.03
N LEU A 498 -17.81 -5.55 28.32
CA LEU A 498 -18.69 -6.11 29.33
C LEU A 498 -18.56 -5.35 30.66
N PRO A 499 -19.59 -4.59 31.10
CA PRO A 499 -20.85 -4.26 30.41
C PRO A 499 -20.66 -3.32 29.21
N MET A 500 -21.76 -3.06 28.47
CA MET A 500 -21.81 -2.10 27.35
C MET A 500 -21.14 -0.74 27.65
N SER A 501 -21.28 -0.23 28.89
CA SER A 501 -20.71 1.06 29.27
C SER A 501 -19.17 1.11 29.22
N VAL A 502 -18.48 -0.03 29.15
CA VAL A 502 -17.03 -0.06 28.87
C VAL A 502 -16.76 0.50 27.46
N GLY A 503 -17.51 0.06 26.46
CA GLY A 503 -17.37 0.55 25.08
C GLY A 503 -17.78 2.01 24.93
N VAL A 504 -18.83 2.43 25.66
CA VAL A 504 -19.21 3.85 25.74
C VAL A 504 -18.04 4.68 26.31
N ASN A 505 -17.46 4.27 27.43
CA ASN A 505 -16.33 4.98 28.05
C ASN A 505 -15.09 5.02 27.13
N ILE A 506 -14.79 3.95 26.39
CA ILE A 506 -13.71 3.90 25.39
C ILE A 506 -13.94 4.97 24.32
N ILE A 507 -15.10 4.92 23.66
CA ILE A 507 -15.47 5.86 22.58
C ILE A 507 -15.45 7.31 23.07
N GLU A 508 -16.04 7.58 24.23
CA GLU A 508 -16.11 8.94 24.74
C GLU A 508 -14.74 9.51 25.15
N SER A 509 -13.84 8.68 25.67
CA SER A 509 -12.47 9.10 25.97
C SER A 509 -11.68 9.42 24.69
N ILE A 510 -11.81 8.58 23.65
CA ILE A 510 -11.27 8.83 22.30
C ILE A 510 -11.81 10.16 21.74
N ALA A 511 -13.13 10.36 21.78
CA ALA A 511 -13.77 11.57 21.26
C ALA A 511 -13.37 12.85 22.02
N ARG A 512 -13.20 12.76 23.34
CA ARG A 512 -12.71 13.87 24.18
C ARG A 512 -11.27 14.27 23.86
N SER A 513 -10.41 13.33 23.48
CA SER A 513 -9.01 13.63 23.12
C SER A 513 -8.86 14.15 21.70
N SER A 514 -9.58 13.59 20.72
CA SER A 514 -9.30 13.83 19.29
C SER A 514 -9.34 15.31 18.89
N LYS A 515 -10.28 16.08 19.45
CA LYS A 515 -10.45 17.51 19.19
C LYS A 515 -9.24 18.40 19.53
N ASN A 516 -8.27 17.88 20.29
CA ASN A 516 -7.09 18.64 20.70
C ASN A 516 -5.93 18.52 19.67
N TYR A 517 -6.13 17.76 18.58
CA TYR A 517 -5.11 17.40 17.60
C TYR A 517 -5.47 17.78 16.16
N ILE A 518 -6.66 18.39 15.94
CA ILE A 518 -7.28 18.67 14.63
C ILE A 518 -7.64 20.15 14.51
#